data_AF-A0A7C4J5R0-F1
#
_entry.id   AF-A0A7C4J5R0-F1
#
_cell.length_a   1.000
_cell.length_b   1.000
_cell.length_c   1.000
_cell.angle_alpha   90.00
_cell.angle_beta   90.00
_cell.angle_gamma   90.00
#
_symmetry.space_group_name_H-M   'P 1'
#
loop_
_entity.id
_entity.type
_entity.pdbx_description
1 polymer ?
#
loop_
_entity_poly.entity_id
_entity_poly.type
_entity_poly.pdbx_seq_one_letter_code
_entity_poly.pdbx_strand_id
1 'polypeptide(L)'
;MPKNRLDQYLLQNNICTSREKAKNLIIAGYVTVNDQVVYKPSLIVKETDVINVREISQQFVSRGGEKLKKALDYFSIDVKGKNVLDLGSSTGGFVDCLLQYGAEKVYAVDVGYGQLDYTLRINPKVIVMERRNARSLTKEDFKEHINLITADLSFISIIKVMQTIITIFDYEIDAILLIKPQFEAENFQHKKGVVKMPHYHEDILLKVLREFQRLNITILGLTYSPIKGPKGNIEFLLYCAIHCNSRKSIDNYQSLVESCVNEAHIVLR
;
A
#
# COMPACT_ATOMS: atom_id res chain seq x y z
N MET A 1 29.68 33.07 16.27
CA MET A 1 28.40 32.78 15.58
C MET A 1 27.95 31.38 15.99
N PRO A 2 26.67 31.16 16.34
CA PRO A 2 26.20 29.84 16.73
C PRO A 2 26.31 28.89 15.54
N LYS A 3 27.10 27.83 15.71
CA LYS A 3 27.23 26.74 14.74
C LYS A 3 26.00 25.86 14.87
N ASN A 4 24.98 26.09 14.04
CA ASN A 4 23.77 25.27 14.07
C ASN A 4 24.00 23.94 13.35
N ARG A 5 23.57 22.84 13.98
CA ARG A 5 23.51 21.54 13.33
C ARG A 5 22.40 21.56 12.28
N LEU A 6 22.60 20.88 11.16
CA LEU A 6 21.63 20.81 10.06
C LEU A 6 20.24 20.36 10.53
N ASP A 7 20.16 19.35 11.41
CA ASP A 7 18.88 18.89 11.99
C ASP A 7 18.14 19.97 12.81
N GLN A 8 18.88 20.84 13.48
CA GLN A 8 18.34 21.98 14.23
C GLN A 8 18.00 23.14 13.30
N TYR A 9 18.85 23.41 12.31
CA TYR A 9 18.63 24.46 11.33
C TYR A 9 17.31 24.26 10.57
N LEU A 10 17.05 23.03 10.10
CA LEU A 10 15.81 22.70 9.37
C LEU A 10 14.56 22.91 10.23
N LEU A 11 14.64 22.67 11.54
CA LEU A 11 13.53 22.94 12.46
C LEU A 11 13.38 24.43 12.75
N GLN A 12 14.48 25.13 13.07
CA GLN A 12 14.48 26.55 13.44
C GLN A 12 14.00 27.46 12.30
N ASN A 13 14.25 27.07 11.06
CA ASN A 13 13.80 27.81 9.87
C ASN A 13 12.44 27.34 9.34
N ASN A 14 11.69 26.54 10.11
CA ASN A 14 10.37 25.99 9.74
C ASN A 14 10.36 25.17 8.44
N ILE A 15 11.52 24.67 7.99
CA ILE A 15 11.64 23.80 6.82
C ILE A 15 11.12 22.39 7.15
N CYS A 16 11.20 21.99 8.43
CA CYS A 16 10.67 20.73 8.94
C CYS A 16 9.83 20.95 10.20
N THR A 17 8.76 20.17 10.33
CA THR A 17 7.82 20.25 11.47
C THR A 17 8.35 19.62 12.76
N SER A 18 9.42 18.81 12.69
CA SER A 18 10.08 18.25 13.86
C SER A 18 11.55 17.93 13.59
N ARG A 19 12.36 17.89 14.65
CA ARG A 19 13.78 17.50 14.57
C ARG A 19 13.96 16.06 14.10
N GLU A 20 13.02 15.18 14.43
CA GLU A 20 13.05 13.78 14.00
C GLU A 20 12.77 13.64 12.50
N LYS A 21 11.79 14.40 11.98
CA LYS A 21 11.53 14.51 10.53
C LYS A 21 12.77 15.02 9.80
N ALA A 22 13.41 16.07 10.31
CA ALA A 22 14.65 16.62 9.75
C ALA A 22 15.76 15.56 9.66
N LYS A 23 16.01 14.80 10.74
CA LYS A 23 17.01 13.71 10.73
C LYS A 23 16.70 12.65 9.67
N ASN A 24 15.44 12.22 9.58
CA ASN A 24 15.02 11.20 8.63
C ASN A 24 15.22 11.66 7.18
N LEU A 25 14.87 12.91 6.87
CA LEU A 25 15.08 13.50 5.54
C LEU A 25 16.56 13.56 5.16
N ILE A 26 17.42 13.97 6.11
CA ILE A 26 18.87 14.03 5.90
C ILE A 26 19.42 12.63 5.64
N ILE A 27 19.11 11.66 6.51
CA ILE A 27 19.62 10.28 6.37
C ILE A 27 19.11 9.62 5.07
N ALA A 28 17.90 9.95 4.63
CA ALA A 28 17.32 9.43 3.40
C ALA A 28 17.78 10.19 2.13
N GLY A 29 18.72 11.14 2.23
CA GLY A 29 19.31 11.82 1.08
C GLY A 29 18.41 12.88 0.44
N TYR A 30 17.36 13.33 1.13
CA TYR A 30 16.43 14.35 0.63
C TYR A 30 16.90 15.78 0.91
N VAL A 31 18.03 15.96 1.59
CA VAL A 31 18.57 17.28 1.95
C VAL A 31 19.86 17.52 1.20
N THR A 32 19.95 18.68 0.55
CA THR A 32 21.16 19.18 -0.09
C THR A 32 21.65 20.44 0.61
N VAL A 33 22.96 20.55 0.77
CA VAL A 33 23.65 21.77 1.25
C VAL A 33 24.60 22.20 0.15
N ASN A 34 24.42 23.41 -0.40
CA ASN A 34 25.17 23.92 -1.55
C ASN A 34 25.18 22.90 -2.71
N ASP A 35 23.97 22.42 -3.06
CA ASP A 35 23.69 21.44 -4.13
C ASP A 35 24.31 20.04 -3.96
N GLN A 36 24.89 19.73 -2.80
CA GLN A 36 25.40 18.40 -2.47
C GLN A 36 24.49 17.68 -1.49
N VAL A 37 24.13 16.42 -1.81
CA VAL A 37 23.32 15.59 -0.90
C VAL A 37 24.12 15.27 0.36
N VAL A 38 23.52 15.48 1.52
CA VAL A 38 24.15 15.25 2.82
C VAL A 38 23.37 14.21 3.62
N TYR A 39 24.10 13.32 4.29
CA TYR A 39 23.53 12.21 5.08
C TYR A 39 23.75 12.35 6.59
N LYS A 40 24.40 13.44 7.03
CA LYS A 40 24.83 13.63 8.42
C LYS A 40 23.97 14.70 9.12
N PRO A 41 23.02 14.33 10.00
CA PRO A 41 22.16 15.32 10.67
C PRO A 41 22.89 16.30 11.58
N SER A 42 24.06 15.89 12.09
CA SER A 42 24.93 16.72 12.92
C SER A 42 25.92 17.59 12.12
N LEU A 43 25.81 17.63 10.79
CA LEU A 43 26.60 18.52 9.96
C LEU A 43 26.41 19.96 10.46
N ILE A 44 27.51 20.69 10.66
CA ILE A 44 27.45 22.10 11.03
C ILE A 44 27.27 22.91 9.76
N VAL A 45 26.24 23.74 9.72
CA VAL A 45 25.95 24.64 8.60
C VAL A 45 26.15 26.10 9.00
N LYS A 46 26.46 26.93 8.00
CA LYS A 46 26.59 28.38 8.10
C LYS A 46 25.29 29.04 7.64
N GLU A 47 25.04 30.26 8.07
CA GLU A 47 23.89 31.06 7.57
C GLU A 47 23.96 31.32 6.06
N THR A 48 25.16 31.29 5.47
CA THR A 48 25.39 31.46 4.02
C THR A 48 25.18 30.19 3.22
N ASP A 49 24.99 29.02 3.86
CA ASP A 49 24.79 27.77 3.13
C ASP A 49 23.38 27.75 2.52
N VAL A 50 23.28 27.37 1.24
CA VAL A 50 21.99 27.16 0.57
C VAL A 50 21.52 25.76 0.89
N ILE A 51 20.44 25.66 1.67
CA ILE A 51 19.90 24.40 2.15
C ILE A 51 18.55 24.16 1.48
N ASN A 52 18.50 23.14 0.64
CA ASN A 52 17.27 22.70 0.00
C ASN A 52 16.87 21.34 0.55
N VAL A 53 15.59 21.21 0.88
CA VAL A 53 14.98 19.90 1.13
C VAL A 53 14.19 19.59 -0.13
N ARG A 54 14.56 18.53 -0.84
CA ARG A 54 13.74 18.02 -1.93
C ARG A 54 12.34 17.81 -1.37
N GLU A 55 11.34 18.41 -2.01
CA GLU A 55 9.95 18.20 -1.64
C GLU A 55 9.69 16.69 -1.66
N ILE A 56 9.52 16.10 -0.48
CA ILE A 56 8.71 14.92 -0.37
C ILE A 56 7.29 15.47 -0.39
N SER A 57 6.77 15.78 -1.57
CA SER A 57 5.32 15.75 -1.72
C SER A 57 4.94 14.32 -1.38
N GLN A 58 4.44 14.09 -0.16
CA GLN A 58 3.68 12.88 0.07
C GLN A 58 2.48 13.05 -0.85
N GLN A 59 2.57 12.44 -2.04
CA GLN A 59 1.55 12.57 -3.08
C GLN A 59 0.20 12.19 -2.48
N PHE A 60 0.20 11.28 -1.51
CA PHE A 60 -0.97 10.81 -0.79
C PHE A 60 -0.87 11.08 0.72
N VAL A 61 -2.01 11.15 1.40
CA VAL A 61 -2.13 11.32 2.87
C VAL A 61 -1.36 10.27 3.69
N SER A 62 -1.01 9.13 3.09
CA SER A 62 -0.16 8.13 3.72
C SER A 62 0.70 7.38 2.71
N ARG A 63 1.76 6.73 3.21
CA ARG A 63 2.64 5.87 2.40
C ARG A 63 1.90 4.71 1.70
N GLY A 64 0.68 4.37 2.15
CA GLY A 64 -0.15 3.37 1.49
C GLY A 64 -0.43 3.72 0.03
N GLY A 65 -0.64 4.99 -0.29
CA GLY A 65 -0.98 5.41 -1.66
C GLY A 65 0.09 5.05 -2.69
N GLU A 66 1.38 5.10 -2.31
CA GLU A 66 2.49 4.66 -3.18
C GLU A 66 2.38 3.20 -3.60
N LYS A 67 1.84 2.34 -2.73
CA LYS A 67 1.65 0.92 -3.06
C LYS A 67 0.58 0.75 -4.12
N LEU A 68 -0.56 1.40 -3.95
CA LEU A 68 -1.66 1.32 -4.93
C LEU A 68 -1.25 1.97 -6.25
N LYS A 69 -0.58 3.12 -6.21
CA LYS A 69 -0.02 3.78 -7.39
C LYS A 69 0.83 2.80 -8.21
N LYS A 70 1.78 2.10 -7.57
CA LYS A 70 2.58 1.08 -8.27
C LYS A 70 1.70 0.01 -8.92
N ALA A 71 0.67 -0.47 -8.23
CA ALA A 71 -0.22 -1.49 -8.79
C ALA A 71 -0.99 -0.97 -10.03
N LEU A 72 -1.55 0.24 -9.94
CA LEU A 72 -2.27 0.86 -11.06
C LEU A 72 -1.36 1.03 -12.28
N ASP A 73 -0.15 1.56 -12.07
CA ASP A 73 0.85 1.76 -13.13
C ASP A 73 1.31 0.42 -13.73
N TYR A 74 1.70 -0.54 -12.88
CA TYR A 74 2.28 -1.82 -13.31
C TYR A 74 1.26 -2.70 -14.04
N PHE A 75 0.01 -2.75 -13.55
CA PHE A 75 -1.06 -3.54 -14.18
C PHE A 75 -1.86 -2.76 -15.23
N SER A 76 -1.51 -1.48 -15.48
CA SER A 76 -2.24 -0.60 -16.41
C SER A 76 -3.74 -0.53 -16.11
N ILE A 77 -4.11 -0.41 -14.83
CA ILE A 77 -5.49 -0.36 -14.39
C ILE A 77 -5.96 1.09 -14.33
N ASP A 78 -6.92 1.43 -15.20
CA ASP A 78 -7.61 2.72 -15.13
C ASP A 78 -8.72 2.68 -14.08
N VAL A 79 -8.75 3.66 -13.18
CA VAL A 79 -9.80 3.84 -12.16
C VAL A 79 -10.70 5.03 -12.43
N LYS A 80 -10.47 5.76 -13.53
CA LYS A 80 -11.25 6.95 -13.87
C LYS A 80 -12.72 6.60 -14.06
N GLY A 81 -13.60 7.30 -13.34
CA GLY A 81 -15.04 7.09 -13.41
C GLY A 81 -15.53 5.80 -12.75
N LYS A 82 -14.66 5.03 -12.07
CA LYS A 82 -15.02 3.76 -11.43
C LYS A 82 -15.47 3.96 -9.98
N ASN A 83 -16.42 3.15 -9.52
CA ASN A 83 -16.72 3.01 -8.10
C ASN A 83 -15.85 1.90 -7.52
N VAL A 84 -15.17 2.18 -6.41
CA VAL A 84 -14.15 1.29 -5.84
C VAL A 84 -14.52 0.95 -4.40
N LEU A 85 -14.38 -0.33 -4.05
CA LEU A 85 -14.47 -0.81 -2.67
C LEU A 85 -13.07 -0.94 -2.09
N ASP A 86 -12.71 -0.10 -1.14
CA ASP A 86 -11.42 -0.15 -0.44
C ASP A 86 -11.56 -0.80 0.93
N LEU A 87 -10.94 -1.98 1.10
CA LEU A 87 -10.97 -2.78 2.31
C LEU A 87 -9.72 -2.53 3.16
N GLY A 88 -9.90 -1.89 4.30
CA GLY A 88 -8.82 -1.49 5.21
C GLY A 88 -8.29 -0.10 4.91
N SER A 89 -9.18 0.90 4.80
CA SER A 89 -8.81 2.25 4.36
C SER A 89 -7.80 2.94 5.29
N SER A 90 -7.81 2.63 6.59
CA SER A 90 -6.95 3.19 7.63
C SER A 90 -6.86 4.72 7.52
N THR A 91 -5.64 5.30 7.42
CA THR A 91 -5.44 6.75 7.20
C THR A 91 -5.96 7.25 5.85
N GLY A 92 -6.17 6.37 4.87
CA GLY A 92 -6.77 6.70 3.57
C GLY A 92 -5.79 6.78 2.41
N GLY A 93 -4.60 6.16 2.51
CA GLY A 93 -3.61 6.22 1.44
C GLY A 93 -4.10 5.66 0.10
N PHE A 94 -4.80 4.53 0.12
CA PHE A 94 -5.41 3.94 -1.08
C PHE A 94 -6.58 4.81 -1.58
N VAL A 95 -7.46 5.23 -0.67
CA VAL A 95 -8.59 6.12 -0.98
C VAL A 95 -8.12 7.39 -1.70
N ASP A 96 -7.09 8.06 -1.18
CA ASP A 96 -6.53 9.27 -1.78
C ASP A 96 -5.94 8.99 -3.17
N CYS A 97 -5.19 7.89 -3.31
CA CYS A 97 -4.67 7.46 -4.61
C CYS A 97 -5.80 7.23 -5.63
N LEU A 98 -6.87 6.54 -5.24
CA LEU A 98 -8.03 6.31 -6.11
C LEU A 98 -8.68 7.63 -6.56
N LEU A 99 -8.90 8.56 -5.63
CA LEU A 99 -9.52 9.85 -5.94
C LEU A 99 -8.64 10.71 -6.86
N GLN A 100 -7.34 10.77 -6.61
CA GLN A 100 -6.40 11.50 -7.46
C GLN A 100 -6.32 10.93 -8.88
N TYR A 101 -6.51 9.61 -9.03
CA TYR A 101 -6.54 8.94 -10.34
C TYR A 101 -7.96 8.92 -10.95
N GLY A 102 -8.92 9.63 -10.34
CA GLY A 102 -10.20 9.92 -10.95
C GLY A 102 -11.32 8.92 -10.65
N ALA A 103 -11.19 8.10 -9.61
CA ALA A 103 -12.31 7.28 -9.14
C ALA A 103 -13.55 8.15 -8.89
N GLU A 104 -14.72 7.63 -9.29
CA GLU A 104 -15.98 8.36 -9.14
C GLU A 104 -16.46 8.32 -7.69
N LYS A 105 -16.34 7.14 -7.06
CA LYS A 105 -16.72 6.92 -5.67
C LYS A 105 -15.83 5.87 -5.02
N VAL A 106 -15.53 6.05 -3.74
CA VAL A 106 -14.76 5.08 -2.95
C VAL A 106 -15.51 4.72 -1.69
N TYR A 107 -15.88 3.46 -1.55
CA TYR A 107 -16.39 2.87 -0.31
C TYR A 107 -15.20 2.51 0.58
N ALA A 108 -14.91 3.35 1.58
CA ALA A 108 -13.77 3.22 2.47
C ALA A 108 -14.16 2.43 3.73
N VAL A 109 -13.87 1.13 3.73
CA VAL A 109 -14.22 0.21 4.82
C VAL A 109 -13.05 0.06 5.79
N ASP A 110 -13.31 0.23 7.08
CA ASP A 110 -12.32 -0.06 8.12
C ASP A 110 -12.96 -0.57 9.42
N VAL A 111 -12.24 -1.43 10.14
CA VAL A 111 -12.64 -1.91 11.47
C VAL A 111 -12.37 -0.88 12.56
N GLY A 112 -11.40 0.01 12.33
CA GLY A 112 -11.08 1.14 13.16
C GLY A 112 -12.12 2.25 13.08
N TYR A 113 -11.91 3.29 13.89
CA TYR A 113 -12.76 4.47 13.96
C TYR A 113 -11.91 5.73 14.00
N GLY A 114 -12.30 6.76 13.26
CA GLY A 114 -11.61 8.05 13.25
C GLY A 114 -10.22 8.00 12.65
N GLN A 115 -9.89 7.00 11.83
CA GLN A 115 -8.53 6.85 11.27
C GLN A 115 -8.37 7.57 9.95
N LEU A 116 -9.43 7.62 9.14
CA LEU A 116 -9.41 8.22 7.82
C LEU A 116 -9.12 9.72 7.93
N ASP A 117 -8.18 10.21 7.11
CA ASP A 117 -7.85 11.63 7.04
C ASP A 117 -9.10 12.49 6.87
N TYR A 118 -9.14 13.63 7.57
CA TYR A 118 -10.32 14.48 7.63
C TYR A 118 -10.74 14.98 6.24
N THR A 119 -9.79 15.30 5.37
CA THR A 119 -10.08 15.81 4.01
C THR A 119 -10.76 14.75 3.16
N LEU A 120 -10.35 13.48 3.30
CA LEU A 120 -10.99 12.34 2.63
C LEU A 120 -12.36 12.05 3.22
N ARG A 121 -12.50 12.13 4.55
CA ARG A 121 -13.77 11.88 5.25
C ARG A 121 -14.88 12.81 4.80
N ILE A 122 -14.57 14.09 4.57
CA ILE A 122 -15.56 15.08 4.13
C ILE A 122 -15.73 15.13 2.61
N ASN A 123 -14.94 14.35 1.86
CA ASN A 123 -15.03 14.33 0.41
C ASN A 123 -16.34 13.64 -0.02
N PRO A 124 -17.19 14.28 -0.83
CA PRO A 124 -18.48 13.73 -1.24
C PRO A 124 -18.37 12.44 -2.06
N LYS A 125 -17.19 12.14 -2.61
CA LYS A 125 -16.91 10.89 -3.34
C LYS A 125 -16.53 9.73 -2.42
N VAL A 126 -16.38 9.95 -1.11
CA VAL A 126 -15.99 8.91 -0.16
C VAL A 126 -17.18 8.51 0.71
N ILE A 127 -17.52 7.23 0.68
CA ILE A 127 -18.50 6.64 1.59
C ILE A 127 -17.73 5.97 2.73
N VAL A 128 -17.74 6.60 3.89
CA VAL A 128 -16.99 6.14 5.07
C VAL A 128 -17.78 5.03 5.79
N MET A 129 -17.17 3.84 5.88
CA MET A 129 -17.73 2.65 6.53
C MET A 129 -16.81 2.17 7.64
N GLU A 130 -16.69 2.96 8.70
CA GLU A 130 -15.88 2.66 9.88
C GLU A 130 -16.59 1.73 10.87
N ARG A 131 -15.81 1.09 11.77
CA ARG A 131 -16.29 0.04 12.69
C ARG A 131 -16.98 -1.11 11.97
N ARG A 132 -16.62 -1.36 10.71
CA ARG A 132 -17.23 -2.38 9.86
C ARG A 132 -16.18 -3.43 9.50
N ASN A 133 -16.47 -4.69 9.81
CA ASN A 133 -15.62 -5.78 9.36
C ASN A 133 -15.92 -6.08 7.89
N ALA A 134 -14.89 -6.20 7.04
CA ALA A 134 -15.06 -6.58 5.64
C ALA A 134 -15.88 -7.87 5.46
N ARG A 135 -15.74 -8.83 6.40
CA ARG A 135 -16.50 -10.10 6.39
C ARG A 135 -17.94 -9.98 6.88
N SER A 136 -18.36 -8.79 7.30
CA SER A 136 -19.75 -8.50 7.69
C SER A 136 -20.51 -7.69 6.64
N LEU A 137 -19.85 -7.37 5.52
CA LEU A 137 -20.46 -6.64 4.42
C LEU A 137 -21.50 -7.50 3.71
N THR A 138 -22.55 -6.86 3.21
CA THR A 138 -23.58 -7.49 2.38
C THR A 138 -23.82 -6.68 1.11
N LYS A 139 -24.59 -7.23 0.16
CA LYS A 139 -24.87 -6.55 -1.13
C LYS A 139 -25.63 -5.23 -0.91
N GLU A 140 -26.46 -5.16 0.12
CA GLU A 140 -27.27 -3.99 0.50
C GLU A 140 -26.44 -2.81 1.03
N ASP A 141 -25.18 -3.05 1.41
CA ASP A 141 -24.27 -1.97 1.82
C ASP A 141 -23.85 -1.08 0.65
N PHE A 142 -24.07 -1.51 -0.61
CA PHE A 142 -23.61 -0.83 -1.81
C PHE A 142 -24.78 -0.34 -2.66
N LYS A 143 -24.79 0.97 -2.94
CA LYS A 143 -25.80 1.60 -3.81
C LYS A 143 -25.40 1.59 -5.28
N GLU A 144 -24.11 1.64 -5.55
CA GLU A 144 -23.58 1.65 -6.91
C GLU A 144 -22.90 0.33 -7.26
N HIS A 145 -22.81 0.06 -8.56
CA HIS A 145 -22.04 -1.06 -9.10
C HIS A 145 -20.55 -0.86 -8.80
N ILE A 146 -19.91 -1.85 -8.16
CA ILE A 146 -18.49 -1.80 -7.81
C ILE A 146 -17.67 -2.30 -8.99
N ASN A 147 -16.71 -1.51 -9.46
CA ASN A 147 -15.88 -1.86 -10.61
C ASN A 147 -14.51 -2.41 -10.22
N LEU A 148 -14.03 -2.08 -9.03
CA LEU A 148 -12.73 -2.49 -8.52
C LEU A 148 -12.80 -2.69 -7.01
N ILE A 149 -12.08 -3.69 -6.51
CA ILE A 149 -11.84 -3.90 -5.08
C ILE A 149 -10.37 -3.65 -4.79
N THR A 150 -10.06 -2.90 -3.75
CA THR A 150 -8.69 -2.76 -3.23
C THR A 150 -8.64 -3.27 -1.79
N ALA A 151 -7.51 -3.85 -1.37
CA ALA A 151 -7.36 -4.32 0.02
C ALA A 151 -5.94 -4.11 0.57
N ASP A 152 -5.81 -3.36 1.67
CA ASP A 152 -4.59 -3.22 2.49
C ASP A 152 -4.91 -3.57 3.96
N LEU A 153 -5.14 -4.86 4.22
CA LEU A 153 -5.61 -5.35 5.51
C LEU A 153 -4.47 -5.79 6.42
N SER A 154 -4.64 -5.64 7.73
CA SER A 154 -3.68 -6.12 8.73
C SER A 154 -4.34 -7.09 9.71
N PHE A 155 -3.54 -8.02 10.27
CA PHE A 155 -3.98 -9.00 11.28
C PHE A 155 -5.03 -10.02 10.80
N ILE A 156 -5.25 -10.12 9.49
CA ILE A 156 -6.13 -11.11 8.88
C ILE A 156 -5.52 -11.58 7.56
N SER A 157 -5.72 -12.86 7.26
CA SER A 157 -5.37 -13.43 5.95
C SER A 157 -6.31 -12.90 4.87
N ILE A 158 -5.75 -12.51 3.73
CA ILE A 158 -6.50 -12.04 2.57
C ILE A 158 -7.43 -13.12 2.02
N ILE A 159 -7.04 -14.39 2.14
CA ILE A 159 -7.85 -15.56 1.74
C ILE A 159 -9.19 -15.54 2.48
N LYS A 160 -9.15 -15.34 3.80
CA LYS A 160 -10.36 -15.32 4.64
C LYS A 160 -11.30 -14.16 4.32
N VAL A 161 -10.75 -13.03 3.87
CA VAL A 161 -11.57 -11.89 3.46
C VAL A 161 -12.18 -12.15 2.10
N MET A 162 -11.38 -12.61 1.13
CA MET A 162 -11.88 -12.89 -0.21
C MET A 162 -12.94 -13.99 -0.22
N GLN A 163 -12.87 -15.00 0.65
CA GLN A 163 -13.94 -15.99 0.84
C GLN A 163 -15.31 -15.37 1.12
N THR A 164 -15.37 -14.24 1.83
CA THR A 164 -16.62 -13.52 2.05
C THR A 164 -16.94 -12.57 0.90
N ILE A 165 -15.94 -11.84 0.40
CA ILE A 165 -16.15 -10.83 -0.64
C ILE A 165 -16.72 -11.45 -1.93
N ILE A 166 -16.25 -12.63 -2.33
CA ILE A 166 -16.77 -13.31 -3.53
C ILE A 166 -18.25 -13.67 -3.43
N THR A 167 -18.81 -13.81 -2.22
CA THR A 167 -20.23 -14.17 -2.06
C THR A 167 -21.16 -12.95 -2.10
N ILE A 168 -20.62 -11.74 -2.03
CA ILE A 168 -21.39 -10.48 -2.02
C ILE A 168 -21.83 -10.09 -3.42
N PHE A 169 -20.98 -10.38 -4.42
CA PHE A 169 -21.18 -9.98 -5.80
C PHE A 169 -21.46 -11.21 -6.68
N ASP A 170 -22.20 -10.98 -7.76
CA ASP A 170 -22.64 -11.99 -8.74
C ASP A 170 -22.20 -11.65 -10.17
N TYR A 171 -21.24 -10.73 -10.30
CA TYR A 171 -20.69 -10.24 -11.55
C TYR A 171 -19.17 -10.10 -11.47
N GLU A 172 -18.53 -9.99 -12.63
CA GLU A 172 -17.07 -9.88 -12.73
C GLU A 172 -16.56 -8.57 -12.13
N ILE A 173 -15.61 -8.66 -11.18
CA ILE A 173 -14.99 -7.48 -10.56
C ILE A 173 -13.47 -7.69 -10.47
N ASP A 174 -12.73 -6.68 -10.89
CA ASP A 174 -11.28 -6.63 -10.72
C ASP A 174 -10.90 -6.35 -9.27
N ALA A 175 -9.76 -6.85 -8.82
CA ALA A 175 -9.25 -6.62 -7.48
C ALA A 175 -7.73 -6.44 -7.45
N ILE A 176 -7.27 -5.45 -6.68
CA ILE A 176 -5.86 -5.24 -6.33
C ILE A 176 -5.70 -5.48 -4.84
N LEU A 177 -4.98 -6.53 -4.48
CA LEU A 177 -4.86 -6.98 -3.10
C LEU A 177 -3.42 -6.92 -2.64
N LEU A 178 -3.20 -6.34 -1.46
CA LEU A 178 -1.90 -6.33 -0.83
C LEU A 178 -1.74 -7.57 0.05
N ILE A 179 -0.93 -8.52 -0.42
CA ILE A 179 -0.52 -9.70 0.34
C ILE A 179 0.60 -9.30 1.29
N LYS A 180 0.36 -9.51 2.59
CA LYS A 180 1.33 -9.27 3.65
C LYS A 180 1.80 -10.60 4.21
N PRO A 181 3.00 -11.10 3.83
CA PRO A 181 3.46 -12.43 4.21
C PRO A 181 3.37 -12.72 5.72
N GLN A 182 3.59 -11.73 6.57
CA GLN A 182 3.49 -11.87 8.03
C GLN A 182 2.08 -12.22 8.56
N PHE A 183 1.02 -12.00 7.79
CA PHE A 183 -0.36 -12.36 8.15
C PHE A 183 -0.85 -13.63 7.46
N GLU A 184 -0.06 -14.13 6.50
CA GLU A 184 -0.29 -15.39 5.79
C GLU A 184 0.66 -16.51 6.27
N ALA A 185 1.78 -16.16 6.90
CA ALA A 185 2.81 -17.06 7.39
C ALA A 185 2.32 -17.97 8.51
N GLU A 186 2.85 -19.19 8.52
CA GLU A 186 2.85 -20.05 9.70
C GLU A 186 3.88 -19.58 10.74
N ASN A 187 3.75 -20.02 11.99
CA ASN A 187 4.59 -19.58 13.11
C ASN A 187 6.10 -19.75 12.88
N PHE A 188 6.52 -20.77 12.11
CA PHE A 188 7.93 -21.05 11.82
C PHE A 188 8.51 -20.18 10.69
N GLN A 189 7.67 -19.55 9.86
CA GLN A 189 8.10 -18.79 8.68
C GLN A 189 8.47 -17.34 9.01
N HIS A 190 8.21 -16.87 10.23
CA HIS A 190 8.55 -15.51 10.65
C HIS A 190 9.36 -15.47 11.95
N LYS A 191 10.20 -14.44 12.11
CA LYS A 191 10.85 -14.13 13.39
C LYS A 191 10.37 -12.76 13.87
N LYS A 192 9.70 -12.74 15.02
CA LYS A 192 9.10 -11.51 15.61
C LYS A 192 8.12 -10.78 14.65
N GLY A 193 7.38 -11.55 13.84
CA GLY A 193 6.43 -11.01 12.86
C GLY A 193 7.08 -10.42 11.60
N VAL A 194 8.31 -10.81 11.29
CA VAL A 194 9.00 -10.47 10.04
C VAL A 194 9.38 -11.73 9.28
N VAL A 195 8.88 -11.84 8.05
CA VAL A 195 9.31 -12.87 7.08
C VAL A 195 10.50 -12.31 6.32
N LYS A 196 11.63 -13.03 6.35
CA LYS A 196 12.90 -12.56 5.76
C LYS A 196 13.42 -13.43 4.64
N MET A 197 13.11 -14.72 4.65
CA MET A 197 13.71 -15.67 3.72
C MET A 197 12.91 -15.67 2.42
N PRO A 198 13.57 -15.56 1.24
CA PRO A 198 12.89 -15.62 -0.07
C PRO A 198 11.98 -16.83 -0.24
N HIS A 199 12.48 -18.04 0.07
CA HIS A 199 11.68 -19.26 -0.04
C HIS A 199 10.39 -19.24 0.80
N TYR A 200 10.39 -18.58 1.97
CA TYR A 200 9.16 -18.42 2.75
C TYR A 200 8.17 -17.45 2.09
N HIS A 201 8.65 -16.39 1.43
CA HIS A 201 7.74 -15.56 0.61
C HIS A 201 7.15 -16.37 -0.53
N GLU A 202 7.96 -17.19 -1.20
CA GLU A 202 7.50 -18.05 -2.30
C GLU A 202 6.41 -19.02 -1.84
N ASP A 203 6.68 -19.78 -0.77
CA ASP A 203 5.72 -20.73 -0.19
C ASP A 203 4.38 -20.06 0.16
N ILE A 204 4.46 -18.89 0.79
CA ILE A 204 3.28 -18.13 1.23
C ILE A 204 2.48 -17.62 0.04
N LEU A 205 3.13 -17.04 -0.97
CA LEU A 205 2.45 -16.55 -2.16
C LEU A 205 1.81 -17.69 -2.94
N LEU A 206 2.52 -18.81 -3.12
CA LEU A 206 1.97 -20.00 -3.76
C LEU A 206 0.76 -20.55 -3.01
N LYS A 207 0.78 -20.54 -1.67
CA LYS A 207 -0.40 -20.88 -0.86
C LYS A 207 -1.57 -19.97 -1.22
N VAL A 208 -1.38 -18.65 -1.20
CA VAL A 208 -2.45 -17.68 -1.52
C VAL A 208 -3.01 -17.89 -2.93
N LEU A 209 -2.15 -17.99 -3.94
CA LEU A 209 -2.58 -18.15 -5.34
C LEU A 209 -3.33 -19.46 -5.56
N ARG A 210 -2.91 -20.57 -4.92
CA ARG A 210 -3.60 -21.87 -4.99
C ARG A 210 -4.96 -21.85 -4.30
N GLU A 211 -5.08 -21.20 -3.14
CA GLU A 211 -6.39 -21.04 -2.49
C GLU A 211 -7.32 -20.16 -3.34
N PHE A 212 -6.81 -19.10 -3.95
CA PHE A 212 -7.59 -18.24 -4.83
C PHE A 212 -8.09 -18.99 -6.06
N GLN A 213 -7.24 -19.84 -6.65
CA GLN A 213 -7.65 -20.73 -7.73
C GLN A 213 -8.80 -21.66 -7.30
N ARG A 214 -8.75 -22.23 -6.08
CA ARG A 214 -9.86 -23.07 -5.55
C ARG A 214 -11.14 -22.29 -5.31
N LEU A 215 -11.05 -20.99 -5.07
CA LEU A 215 -12.17 -20.06 -4.95
C LEU A 215 -12.66 -19.53 -6.31
N ASN A 216 -12.14 -20.06 -7.43
CA ASN A 216 -12.41 -19.59 -8.80
C ASN A 216 -12.07 -18.09 -9.01
N ILE A 217 -11.08 -17.58 -8.28
CA ILE A 217 -10.53 -16.24 -8.49
C ILE A 217 -9.45 -16.34 -9.57
N THR A 218 -9.61 -15.55 -10.64
CA THR A 218 -8.68 -15.51 -11.77
C THR A 218 -7.48 -14.65 -11.42
N ILE A 219 -6.26 -15.21 -11.46
CA ILE A 219 -5.02 -14.47 -11.17
C ILE A 219 -4.51 -13.83 -12.45
N LEU A 220 -4.36 -12.50 -12.44
CA LEU A 220 -4.04 -11.70 -13.64
C LEU A 220 -2.65 -11.07 -13.59
N GLY A 221 -2.06 -10.93 -12.39
CA GLY A 221 -0.70 -10.41 -12.26
C GLY A 221 -0.22 -10.38 -10.81
N LEU A 222 1.10 -10.39 -10.62
CA LEU A 222 1.74 -10.30 -9.31
C LEU A 222 2.95 -9.38 -9.41
N THR A 223 3.10 -8.46 -8.47
CA THR A 223 4.31 -7.66 -8.27
C THR A 223 4.53 -7.44 -6.77
N TYR A 224 5.56 -6.68 -6.40
CA TYR A 224 5.87 -6.35 -5.01
C TYR A 224 5.51 -4.89 -4.69
N SER A 225 5.19 -4.57 -3.45
CA SER A 225 5.02 -3.20 -2.97
C SER A 225 6.33 -2.41 -3.14
N PRO A 226 6.31 -1.13 -3.58
CA PRO A 226 7.53 -0.33 -3.73
C PRO A 226 8.17 0.03 -2.38
N ILE A 227 7.46 -0.18 -1.28
CA ILE A 227 7.91 0.08 0.08
C ILE A 227 7.71 -1.15 0.97
N LYS A 228 8.60 -1.33 1.94
CA LYS A 228 8.42 -2.32 3.01
C LYS A 228 7.35 -1.87 4.00
N GLY A 229 6.66 -2.83 4.61
CA GLY A 229 5.79 -2.60 5.76
C GLY A 229 6.56 -2.05 6.98
N PRO A 230 5.87 -1.56 8.03
CA PRO A 230 6.52 -0.83 9.14
C PRO A 230 7.65 -1.57 9.85
N LYS A 231 7.57 -2.91 9.95
CA LYS A 231 8.61 -3.76 10.55
C LYS A 231 9.66 -4.27 9.55
N GLY A 232 9.63 -3.78 8.32
CA GLY A 232 10.55 -4.18 7.24
C GLY A 232 10.10 -5.42 6.45
N ASN A 233 8.85 -5.85 6.56
CA ASN A 233 8.32 -6.92 5.70
C ASN A 233 8.24 -6.46 4.25
N ILE A 234 8.67 -7.32 3.32
CA ILE A 234 8.33 -7.18 1.90
C ILE A 234 6.85 -7.56 1.77
N GLU A 235 6.08 -6.75 1.05
CA GLU A 235 4.65 -6.96 0.79
C GLU A 235 4.46 -7.09 -0.72
N PHE A 236 3.42 -7.81 -1.15
CA PHE A 236 3.18 -8.13 -2.55
C PHE A 236 1.82 -7.63 -3.01
N LEU A 237 1.72 -7.22 -4.27
CA LEU A 237 0.51 -6.68 -4.91
C LEU A 237 0.02 -7.71 -5.92
N LEU A 238 -1.19 -8.22 -5.69
CA LEU A 238 -1.87 -9.18 -6.55
C LEU A 238 -2.96 -8.47 -7.35
N TYR A 239 -2.96 -8.63 -8.67
CA TYR A 239 -4.09 -8.32 -9.52
C TYR A 239 -4.85 -9.61 -9.85
N CYS A 240 -6.15 -9.61 -9.57
CA CYS A 240 -7.02 -10.75 -9.84
C CYS A 240 -8.43 -10.28 -10.19
N ALA A 241 -9.28 -11.22 -10.61
CA ALA A 241 -10.69 -10.96 -10.85
C ALA A 241 -11.58 -12.05 -10.23
N ILE A 242 -12.67 -11.63 -9.61
CA ILE A 242 -13.72 -12.52 -9.09
C ILE A 242 -14.79 -12.70 -10.17
N HIS A 243 -15.45 -13.87 -10.20
CA HIS A 243 -16.51 -14.20 -11.17
C HIS A 243 -16.14 -14.00 -12.64
N CYS A 244 -14.85 -14.04 -12.96
CA CYS A 244 -14.33 -13.91 -14.31
C CYS A 244 -14.39 -15.26 -15.04
N ASN A 245 -15.16 -15.33 -16.11
CA ASN A 245 -15.28 -16.53 -16.96
C ASN A 245 -14.58 -16.39 -18.32
N SER A 246 -14.18 -15.17 -18.69
CA SER A 246 -13.67 -14.85 -20.03
C SER A 246 -12.14 -14.81 -20.09
N ARG A 247 -11.49 -14.31 -19.04
CA ARG A 247 -10.03 -14.18 -18.96
C ARG A 247 -9.42 -15.44 -18.36
N LYS A 248 -8.29 -15.86 -18.90
CA LYS A 248 -7.53 -16.99 -18.36
C LYS A 248 -6.66 -16.51 -17.19
N SER A 249 -6.61 -17.33 -16.15
CA SER A 249 -5.64 -17.15 -15.07
C SER A 249 -4.23 -17.37 -15.61
N ILE A 250 -3.22 -16.79 -14.96
CA ILE A 250 -1.83 -17.14 -15.21
C ILE A 250 -1.61 -18.63 -14.94
N ASP A 251 -0.99 -19.34 -15.89
CA ASP A 251 -0.89 -20.81 -15.84
C ASP A 251 0.27 -21.31 -14.95
N ASN A 252 1.36 -20.54 -14.81
CA ASN A 252 2.55 -20.95 -14.05
C ASN A 252 2.82 -20.03 -12.86
N TYR A 253 2.17 -20.33 -11.73
CA TYR A 253 2.37 -19.59 -10.49
C TYR A 253 3.79 -19.71 -9.93
N GLN A 254 4.47 -20.84 -10.14
CA GLN A 254 5.83 -21.04 -9.63
C GLN A 254 6.79 -20.00 -10.21
N SER A 255 6.85 -19.91 -11.54
CA SER A 255 7.73 -18.97 -12.24
C SER A 255 7.36 -17.51 -11.94
N LEU A 256 6.07 -17.18 -11.88
CA LEU A 256 5.59 -15.85 -11.52
C LEU A 256 6.06 -15.43 -10.13
N VAL A 257 5.89 -16.32 -9.13
CA VAL A 257 6.25 -16.05 -7.74
C VAL A 257 7.76 -15.95 -7.57
N GLU A 258 8.53 -16.89 -8.12
CA GLU A 258 10.01 -16.86 -8.05
C GLU A 258 10.57 -15.57 -8.65
N SER A 259 10.09 -15.17 -9.82
CA SER A 259 10.53 -13.93 -10.48
C SER A 259 10.22 -12.70 -9.62
N CYS A 260 8.97 -12.58 -9.14
CA CYS A 260 8.54 -11.46 -8.32
C CYS A 260 9.28 -11.38 -6.98
N VAL A 261 9.48 -12.52 -6.30
CA VAL A 261 10.18 -12.57 -5.01
C VAL A 261 11.65 -12.21 -5.18
N ASN A 262 12.32 -12.74 -6.21
CA ASN A 262 13.71 -12.42 -6.49
C ASN A 262 13.91 -10.92 -6.77
N GLU A 263 13.06 -10.33 -7.62
CA GLU A 263 13.14 -8.89 -7.90
C GLU A 263 12.92 -8.05 -6.64
N ALA A 264 11.91 -8.39 -5.83
CA ALA A 264 11.64 -7.70 -4.57
C ALA A 264 12.84 -7.73 -3.61
N HIS A 265 13.51 -8.88 -3.49
CA HIS A 265 14.70 -9.05 -2.66
C HIS A 265 15.96 -8.40 -3.22
N ILE A 266 16.01 -8.08 -4.51
CA ILE A 266 17.11 -7.30 -5.10
C ILE A 266 16.87 -5.81 -4.85
N VAL A 267 15.66 -5.33 -5.15
CA VAL A 267 15.32 -3.91 -5.12
C VAL A 267 15.12 -3.38 -3.69
N LEU A 268 14.53 -4.19 -2.82
CA LEU A 268 14.21 -3.80 -1.44
C LEU A 268 15.24 -4.33 -0.44
N ARG A 269 16.54 -4.43 -0.77
CA ARG A 269 17.55 -4.81 0.24
C ARG A 269 17.62 -3.77 1.36
#